data_AF-A0A4P0XL31-F1
#
_entry.id   AF-A0A4P0XL31-F1
#
_cell.length_a   1.000
_cell.length_b   1.000
_cell.length_c   1.000
_cell.angle_alpha   90.00
_cell.angle_beta   90.00
_cell.angle_gamma   90.00
#
_symmetry.space_group_name_H-M   'P 1'
#
loop_
_entity.id
_entity.type
_entity.pdbx_description
1 polymer ?
#
loop_
_entity_poly.entity_id
_entity_poly.type
_entity_poly.pdbx_seq_one_letter_code
_entity_poly.pdbx_strand_id
1 'polypeptide(L)' 'MDNKKITIAHEAIPAVNWPPMTMRFTITPQTQLNNVKDGDSVDFTFVQQGNLSLLQDIRAQ' A
#
# COMPACT_ATOMS: atom_id res chain seq x y z
N MET A 1 -13.71 -14.42 2.45
CA MET A 1 -12.62 -13.97 1.56
C MET A 1 -11.67 -13.17 2.43
N ASP A 2 -10.54 -13.77 2.77
CA ASP A 2 -9.56 -13.12 3.65
C ASP A 2 -8.85 -12.04 2.84
N ASN A 3 -9.32 -10.79 2.97
CA ASN A 3 -8.64 -9.65 2.39
C ASN A 3 -7.29 -9.50 3.09
N LYS A 4 -6.21 -9.96 2.45
CA LYS A 4 -4.85 -9.77 2.95
C LYS A 4 -4.58 -8.27 2.99
N LYS A 5 -3.96 -7.81 4.08
CA LYS A 5 -3.61 -6.40 4.28
C LYS A 5 -2.12 -6.30 4.51
N ILE A 6 -1.54 -5.21 4.01
CA ILE A 6 -0.18 -4.78 4.35
C ILE A 6 -0.27 -3.43 5.06
N THR A 7 0.52 -3.25 6.11
CA THR A 7 0.62 -1.98 6.83
C THR A 7 1.86 -1.26 6.36
N ILE A 8 1.71 -0.03 5.87
CA ILE A 8 2.81 0.77 5.35
C ILE A 8 2.83 2.08 6.15
N ALA A 9 3.99 2.39 6.73
CA ALA A 9 4.30 3.75 7.17
C ALA A 9 4.76 4.52 5.93
N HIS A 10 3.90 5.40 5.42
CA HIS A 10 4.17 6.14 4.20
C HIS A 10 4.46 7.61 4.53
N GLU A 11 5.31 8.23 3.71
CA GLU A 11 5.51 9.68 3.71
C GLU A 11 4.27 10.43 3.22
N ALA A 12 4.28 11.76 3.24
CA ALA A 12 3.17 12.53 2.70
C ALA A 12 2.84 12.11 1.25
N ILE A 13 1.54 11.96 0.94
CA ILE A 13 1.06 11.66 -0.41
C ILE A 13 0.27 12.87 -0.90
N PRO A 14 0.91 13.85 -1.57
CA PRO A 14 0.28 15.12 -1.94
C PRO A 14 -0.92 14.94 -2.87
N ALA A 15 -0.89 13.94 -3.74
CA ALA A 15 -1.96 13.66 -4.70
C ALA A 15 -3.34 13.40 -4.03
N VAL A 16 -3.35 12.99 -2.77
CA VAL A 16 -4.58 12.76 -1.98
C VAL A 16 -4.61 13.58 -0.68
N ASN A 17 -3.72 14.57 -0.54
CA ASN A 17 -3.58 15.41 0.65
C ASN A 17 -3.41 14.61 1.96
N TRP A 18 -2.69 13.50 1.91
CA TRP A 18 -2.43 12.69 3.11
C TRP A 18 -1.10 13.09 3.76
N PRO A 19 -1.07 13.32 5.09
CA PRO A 19 0.18 13.51 5.81
C PRO A 19 0.94 12.17 5.93
N PRO A 20 2.19 12.19 6.43
CA PRO A 20 2.87 10.96 6.81
C PRO A 20 2.05 10.20 7.85
N MET A 21 1.77 8.93 7.60
CA MET A 21 0.98 8.09 8.51
C MET A 21 1.22 6.60 8.27
N THR A 22 0.81 5.79 9.26
CA THR A 22 0.80 4.33 9.16
C THR A 22 -0.60 3.85 8.83
N MET A 23 -0.80 3.33 7.63
CA MET A 23 -2.11 2.92 7.13
C MET A 23 -2.09 1.50 6.54
N ARG A 24 -3.25 0.84 6.55
CA ARG A 24 -3.44 -0.47 5.92
C ARG A 24 -3.87 -0.31 4.48
N PHE A 25 -3.17 -0.99 3.59
CA PHE A 25 -3.53 -1.17 2.18
C PHE A 25 -4.04 -2.60 1.97
N THR A 26 -5.07 -2.73 1.14
CA THR A 26 -5.70 -4.02 0.83
C THR A 26 -4.98 -4.65 -0.36
N ILE A 27 -4.55 -5.89 -0.19
CA ILE A 27 -4.01 -6.73 -1.26
C ILE A 27 -5.19 -7.44 -1.91
N THR A 28 -5.27 -7.37 -3.23
CA THR A 28 -6.22 -8.11 -4.06
C THR A 28 -5.49 -9.19 -4.85
N PRO A 29 -6.21 -10.14 -5.48
CA PRO A 29 -5.58 -11.12 -6.38
C PRO A 29 -4.81 -10.50 -7.56
N GLN A 30 -5.07 -9.23 -7.90
CA GLN A 30 -4.38 -8.50 -8.97
C GLN A 30 -3.14 -7.72 -8.49
N THR A 31 -2.94 -7.58 -7.17
CA THR A 31 -1.79 -6.85 -6.63
C THR A 31 -0.49 -7.54 -7.01
N GLN A 32 0.46 -6.79 -7.58
CA GLN A 32 1.81 -7.26 -7.86
C GLN A 32 2.67 -7.12 -6.60
N LEU A 33 3.18 -8.24 -6.08
CA LEU A 33 3.99 -8.29 -4.86
C LEU A 33 5.44 -8.67 -5.22
N ASN A 34 6.35 -7.70 -5.15
CA ASN A 34 7.76 -7.91 -5.52
C ASN A 34 8.65 -8.07 -4.28
N ASN A 35 8.62 -9.28 -3.69
CA ASN A 35 9.49 -9.76 -2.61
C ASN A 35 9.84 -8.71 -1.53
N VAL A 36 8.81 -8.14 -0.90
CA VAL A 36 8.95 -7.22 0.24
C VAL A 36 8.90 -7.96 1.56
N LYS A 37 9.62 -7.45 2.56
CA LYS A 37 9.57 -7.91 3.95
C LYS A 37 9.39 -6.74 4.91
N ASP A 38 9.04 -7.05 6.15
CA ASP A 38 8.93 -6.06 7.21
C ASP A 38 10.24 -5.28 7.39
N GLY A 39 10.13 -3.96 7.49
CA GLY A 39 11.27 -3.05 7.61
C GLY A 39 11.84 -2.53 6.30
N ASP A 40 11.41 -3.05 5.14
CA ASP A 40 11.84 -2.51 3.85
C ASP A 40 11.30 -1.09 3.63
N SER A 41 12.15 -0.23 3.06
CA SER A 41 11.66 0.96 2.36
C SER A 41 11.11 0.51 1.01
N VAL A 42 9.93 0.99 0.64
CA VAL A 42 9.18 0.47 -0.49
C VAL A 42 8.66 1.59 -1.39
N ASP A 43 8.65 1.31 -2.69
CA ASP A 43 7.82 2.03 -3.65
C ASP A 43 6.52 1.27 -3.83
N PHE A 44 5.39 1.97 -3.88
CA PHE A 44 4.09 1.34 -4.10
C PHE A 44 3.12 2.26 -4.82
N THR A 45 2.12 1.66 -5.46
CA THR A 45 1.00 2.35 -6.10
C THR A 45 -0.32 1.77 -5.61
N PHE A 46 -1.35 2.61 -5.53
CA PHE A 46 -2.67 2.19 -5.07
C PHE A 46 -3.77 2.99 -5.76
N VAL A 47 -4.99 2.46 -5.69
CA VAL A 47 -6.21 3.19 -6.07
C VAL A 47 -7.15 3.24 -4.88
N GLN A 48 -7.93 4.32 -4.76
CA GLN A 48 -9.01 4.40 -3.78
C GLN A 48 -10.30 3.83 -4.38
N GLN A 49 -10.93 2.91 -3.67
CA GLN A 49 -12.26 2.40 -3.97
C GLN A 49 -13.14 2.53 -2.72
N GLY A 50 -13.91 3.62 -2.66
CA GLY A 50 -14.64 4.00 -1.45
C GLY A 50 -13.68 4.19 -0.28
N ASN A 51 -13.87 3.41 0.79
CA ASN A 51 -13.03 3.47 1.99
C ASN A 51 -11.79 2.55 1.94
N LEU A 52 -11.58 1.85 0.83
CA LEU A 52 -10.45 0.93 0.67
C LEU A 52 -9.36 1.56 -0.18
N SER A 53 -8.12 1.41 0.27
CA SER A 53 -6.91 1.69 -0.52
C SER A 53 -6.40 0.37 -1.08
N LEU A 54 -6.65 0.12 -2.36
CA LEU A 54 -6.31 -1.14 -3.03
C LEU A 54 -4.92 -1.05 -3.64
N LEU A 55 -4.00 -1.88 -3.17
CA LEU A 55 -2.62 -1.91 -3.65
C LEU A 55 -2.58 -2.45 -5.08
N GLN A 56 -1.91 -1.73 -5.99
CA GLN A 56 -1.70 -2.15 -7.37
C GLN A 56 -0.35 -2.87 -7.51
N ASP A 57 0.71 -2.25 -7.02
CA ASP A 57 2.07 -2.78 -7.02
C ASP A 57 2.81 -2.33 -5.76
N ILE A 58 3.74 -3.17 -5.29
CA ILE A 58 4.70 -2.85 -4.23
C ILE A 58 6.02 -3.57 -4.48
N ARG A 59 7.12 -2.86 -4.24
CA ARG A 59 8.50 -3.36 -4.37
C ARG A 59 9.41 -2.71 -3.34
N ALA A 60 10.43 -3.44 -2.90
CA ALA A 60 11.51 -2.86 -2.13
C ALA A 60 12.27 -1.83 -2.99
N GLN A 61 12.71 -0.73 -2.35
CA GLN A 61 13.64 0.23 -2.94
C GLN A 61 15.05 -0.35 -3.06
#